data_AF-A0A2N1W1R8-F1
#
_entry.id   AF-A0A2N1W1R8-F1
#
_cell.length_a   1.000
_cell.length_b   1.000
_cell.length_c   1.000
_cell.angle_alpha   90.00
_cell.angle_beta   90.00
_cell.angle_gamma   90.00
#
_symmetry.space_group_name_H-M   'P 1'
#
loop_
_entity.id
_entity.type
_entity.pdbx_description
1 polymer ?
#
loop_
_entity_poly.entity_id
_entity_poly.type
_entity_poly.pdbx_seq_one_letter_code
_entity_poly.pdbx_strand_id
1 'polypeptide(L)'
;MRKKARRNKKAAAVQIKKDNFLRNAAAWFTVFVILDFAVIMSTMKDTAGPITTEAIQSEVFTQNIKSEKMAAFEEKLEFQLYYDSVIGPATGMHSLKVCCPDGLVKEYYTYKMPWELILYKFSATIPTVALFEKNDDKKEGKIKILILDPKVQSTDIKQSDILMFIKKTGDYLPGYSWQADVFTEGF
;
A
#
# COMPACT_ATOMS: atom_id res chain seq x y z
N MET A 1 -0.34 -63.54 -48.77
CA MET A 1 0.51 -62.92 -49.81
C MET A 1 -0.05 -61.54 -50.19
N ARG A 2 0.87 -60.59 -50.45
CA ARG A 2 0.72 -59.29 -51.16
C ARG A 2 0.01 -58.10 -50.49
N LYS A 3 0.87 -57.32 -49.81
CA LYS A 3 1.04 -55.86 -49.82
C LYS A 3 0.18 -55.06 -50.83
N LYS A 4 -0.36 -53.92 -50.38
CA LYS A 4 -0.05 -52.61 -50.96
C LYS A 4 -0.30 -51.47 -49.98
N ALA A 5 0.78 -50.71 -49.73
CA ALA A 5 0.83 -49.46 -49.01
C ALA A 5 0.45 -48.28 -49.93
N ARG A 6 -0.01 -47.18 -49.30
CA ARG A 6 0.08 -45.75 -49.69
C ARG A 6 -0.93 -45.01 -48.79
N ARG A 7 -0.68 -43.85 -48.19
CA ARG A 7 0.47 -42.95 -48.14
C ARG A 7 0.19 -41.95 -47.00
N ASN A 8 1.21 -41.71 -46.18
CA ASN A 8 1.57 -40.46 -45.49
C ASN A 8 0.55 -39.29 -45.48
N LYS A 9 0.07 -38.95 -44.28
CA LYS A 9 -0.04 -37.55 -43.83
C LYS A 9 0.64 -37.41 -42.47
N LYS A 10 1.98 -37.38 -42.49
CA LYS A 10 2.74 -36.63 -41.48
C LYS A 10 2.54 -35.16 -41.82
N ALA A 11 1.71 -34.46 -41.05
CA ALA A 11 1.75 -33.00 -41.04
C ALA A 11 3.13 -32.61 -40.53
N ALA A 12 3.93 -32.06 -41.43
CA ALA A 12 5.24 -31.54 -41.12
C ALA A 12 5.09 -30.48 -40.03
N ALA A 13 5.79 -30.69 -38.92
CA ALA A 13 6.08 -29.65 -37.97
C ALA A 13 6.66 -28.47 -38.75
N VAL A 14 6.01 -27.31 -38.62
CA VAL A 14 6.53 -26.05 -39.14
C VAL A 14 7.84 -25.80 -38.40
N GLN A 15 8.96 -26.16 -39.03
CA GLN A 15 10.27 -25.65 -38.65
C GLN A 15 10.28 -24.17 -39.02
N ILE A 16 9.83 -23.33 -38.09
CA ILE A 16 10.17 -21.92 -38.11
C ILE A 16 11.67 -21.88 -37.83
N LYS A 17 12.45 -21.62 -38.89
CA LYS A 17 13.86 -21.25 -38.82
C LYS A 17 14.02 -20.16 -37.74
N LYS A 18 14.49 -20.55 -36.56
CA LYS A 18 15.04 -19.65 -35.54
C LYS A 18 16.46 -19.29 -35.93
N ASP A 19 16.64 -18.65 -37.07
CA ASP A 19 17.95 -18.12 -37.47
C ASP A 19 17.72 -16.87 -38.32
N ASN A 20 17.69 -15.73 -37.63
CA ASN A 20 18.14 -14.40 -38.09
C ASN A 20 17.57 -13.22 -37.29
N PHE A 21 16.87 -13.44 -36.18
CA PHE A 21 16.44 -12.31 -35.32
C PHE A 21 17.49 -11.85 -34.28
N LEU A 22 18.63 -12.55 -34.17
CA LEU A 22 19.66 -12.28 -33.17
C LEU A 22 20.99 -11.76 -33.73
N ARG A 23 20.99 -11.13 -34.92
CA ARG A 23 22.25 -10.64 -35.51
C ARG A 23 22.31 -9.17 -35.96
N ASN A 24 21.27 -8.36 -35.74
CA ASN A 24 21.30 -6.95 -36.17
C ASN A 24 20.73 -5.92 -35.18
N ALA A 25 20.64 -6.22 -33.88
CA ALA A 25 20.28 -5.23 -32.85
C ALA A 25 21.43 -4.95 -31.86
N ALA A 26 22.66 -5.30 -32.24
CA ALA A 26 23.87 -5.09 -31.46
C ALA A 26 24.83 -4.14 -32.19
N ALA A 27 24.32 -3.01 -32.66
CA ALA A 27 25.11 -1.85 -33.07
C ALA A 27 24.12 -0.71 -33.29
N TRP A 28 24.39 0.45 -32.71
CA TRP A 28 23.71 1.75 -32.91
C TRP A 28 22.55 2.02 -31.95
N PHE A 29 22.88 2.41 -30.72
CA PHE A 29 22.86 3.83 -30.33
C PHE A 29 23.14 3.90 -28.83
N THR A 30 24.43 4.03 -28.54
CA THR A 30 24.92 4.57 -27.27
C THR A 30 24.43 6.02 -27.19
N VAL A 31 23.22 6.23 -26.67
CA VAL A 31 22.78 7.58 -26.30
C VAL A 31 23.43 7.89 -24.96
N PHE A 32 24.46 8.71 -25.05
CA PHE A 32 25.05 9.46 -23.96
C PHE A 32 23.95 10.10 -23.10
N VAL A 33 23.71 9.55 -21.90
CA VAL A 33 23.04 10.28 -20.81
C VAL A 33 24.14 10.68 -19.84
N ILE A 34 24.95 11.65 -20.25
CA ILE A 34 25.80 12.42 -19.35
C ILE A 34 25.63 13.89 -19.75
N LEU A 35 25.34 14.70 -18.74
CA LEU A 35 25.19 16.16 -18.75
C LEU A 35 23.87 16.72 -19.31
N ASP A 36 22.93 16.97 -18.40
CA ASP A 36 22.41 18.33 -18.21
C ASP A 36 21.82 18.50 -16.79
N PHE A 37 22.65 18.25 -15.77
CA PHE A 37 22.38 18.71 -14.39
C PHE A 37 22.98 20.11 -14.11
N ALA A 38 23.58 20.78 -15.11
CA ALA A 38 24.17 22.11 -14.96
C ALA A 38 23.25 23.26 -15.46
N VAL A 39 22.12 22.96 -16.11
CA VAL A 39 21.25 24.01 -16.71
C VAL A 39 20.09 24.44 -15.79
N ILE A 40 19.85 23.78 -14.66
CA ILE A 40 18.89 24.26 -13.63
C ILE A 40 19.59 25.09 -12.52
N MET A 41 20.92 25.29 -12.61
CA MET A 41 21.70 26.07 -11.63
C MET A 41 22.04 27.51 -12.08
N SER A 42 21.23 28.12 -12.96
CA SER A 42 21.50 29.50 -13.44
C SER A 42 20.34 30.49 -13.33
N THR A 43 19.20 30.15 -12.72
CA THR A 43 18.12 31.12 -12.48
C THR A 43 17.52 30.96 -11.09
N MET A 44 18.28 31.34 -10.06
CA MET A 44 17.78 31.88 -8.78
C MET A 44 18.99 32.22 -7.91
N LYS A 45 19.82 33.12 -8.43
CA LYS A 45 20.68 33.95 -7.60
C LYS A 45 19.78 35.11 -7.16
N ASP A 46 19.06 34.91 -6.07
CA ASP A 46 18.76 35.92 -5.05
C ASP A 46 17.79 35.34 -4.01
N THR A 47 18.32 35.21 -2.79
CA THR A 47 17.57 35.09 -1.53
C THR A 47 16.84 33.77 -1.23
N ALA A 48 17.57 32.73 -0.84
CA ALA A 48 17.17 31.78 0.22
C ALA A 48 18.39 30.94 0.64
N GLY A 49 18.59 30.76 1.94
CA GLY A 49 19.69 29.95 2.50
C GLY A 49 19.65 28.48 2.07
N PRO A 50 20.70 27.70 2.38
CA PRO A 50 20.81 26.32 1.92
C PRO A 50 19.71 25.47 2.58
N ILE A 51 18.71 25.07 1.80
CA ILE A 51 17.75 24.04 2.21
C ILE A 51 18.51 22.71 2.05
N THR A 52 19.02 22.19 3.16
CA THR A 52 19.65 20.87 3.22
C THR A 52 18.63 19.80 2.87
N THR A 53 19.04 18.82 2.07
CA THR A 53 18.26 17.62 1.66
C THR A 53 17.67 16.85 2.86
N GLU A 54 18.22 17.07 4.05
CA GLU A 54 17.74 16.56 5.36
C GLU A 54 16.36 17.12 5.75
N ALA A 55 16.01 18.34 5.34
CA ALA A 55 14.71 18.94 5.63
C ALA A 55 13.59 18.23 4.87
N ILE A 56 13.83 17.86 3.60
CA ILE A 56 12.85 17.17 2.76
C ILE A 56 12.62 15.73 3.24
N GLN A 57 13.68 15.03 3.67
CA GLN A 57 13.53 13.69 4.26
C GLN A 57 12.86 13.73 5.64
N SER A 58 13.13 14.75 6.46
CA SER A 58 12.46 14.93 7.76
C SER A 58 10.97 15.25 7.60
N GLU A 59 10.59 16.06 6.62
CA GLU A 59 9.18 16.39 6.35
C GLU A 59 8.38 15.17 5.86
N VAL A 60 8.95 14.35 4.97
CA VAL A 60 8.32 13.10 4.50
C VAL A 60 8.20 12.07 5.63
N PHE A 61 9.17 12.02 6.56
CA PHE A 61 9.11 11.14 7.73
C PHE A 61 8.03 11.58 8.73
N THR A 62 7.88 12.89 8.98
CA THR A 62 6.83 13.42 9.88
C THR A 62 5.40 13.21 9.39
N GLN A 63 5.15 13.12 8.07
CA GLN A 63 3.80 12.82 7.56
C GLN A 63 3.34 11.37 7.84
N ASN A 64 4.29 10.49 8.16
CA ASN A 64 4.04 9.07 8.36
C ASN A 64 3.92 8.69 9.83
N ILE A 65 4.07 9.67 10.72
CA ILE A 65 3.88 9.51 12.16
C ILE A 65 2.69 10.35 12.57
N LYS A 66 1.77 9.72 13.31
CA LYS A 66 0.63 10.40 13.89
C LYS A 66 0.58 10.07 15.37
N SER A 67 0.56 11.09 16.22
CA SER A 67 0.33 10.90 17.65
C SER A 67 -1.07 11.36 18.01
N GLU A 68 -1.85 10.50 18.63
CA GLU A 68 -3.23 10.78 19.01
C GLU A 68 -3.53 10.35 20.45
N LYS A 69 -4.22 11.22 21.19
CA LYS A 69 -4.81 10.85 22.48
C LYS A 69 -6.09 10.08 22.20
N MET A 70 -6.06 8.77 22.41
CA MET A 70 -7.24 7.92 22.27
C MET A 70 -7.93 7.75 23.63
N ALA A 71 -9.22 7.46 23.60
CA ALA A 71 -9.96 7.08 24.81
C ALA A 71 -9.37 5.80 25.42
N ALA A 72 -9.54 5.60 26.72
CA ALA A 72 -8.96 4.49 27.51
C ALA A 72 -7.43 4.51 27.71
N PHE A 73 -6.68 5.34 26.99
CA PHE A 73 -5.23 5.52 27.19
C PHE A 73 -4.93 6.86 27.88
N GLU A 74 -4.11 6.85 28.93
CA GLU A 74 -3.74 8.07 29.66
C GLU A 74 -2.79 8.94 28.82
N GLU A 75 -1.84 8.32 28.12
CA GLU A 75 -0.91 8.97 27.21
C GLU A 75 -1.36 8.90 25.75
N LYS A 76 -0.58 9.56 24.86
CA LYS A 76 -0.84 9.53 23.42
C LYS A 76 -0.29 8.24 22.83
N LEU A 77 -1.09 7.60 21.98
CA LEU A 77 -0.61 6.53 21.12
C LEU A 77 0.09 7.13 19.90
N GLU A 78 1.18 6.50 19.49
CA GLU A 78 1.90 6.88 18.28
C GLU A 78 1.72 5.81 17.19
N PHE A 79 1.33 6.27 16.02
CA PHE A 79 1.05 5.47 14.83
C PHE A 79 2.10 5.80 13.78
N GLN A 80 2.87 4.81 13.35
CA GLN A 80 3.92 4.99 12.36
C GLN A 80 3.66 4.09 11.15
N LEU A 81 3.52 4.70 9.97
CA LEU A 81 3.27 3.99 8.72
C LEU A 81 4.57 3.86 7.91
N TYR A 82 5.03 2.63 7.71
CA TYR A 82 6.23 2.29 6.96
C TYR A 82 5.86 1.83 5.55
N TYR A 83 6.36 2.55 4.54
CA TYR A 83 6.02 2.26 3.14
C TYR A 83 6.92 1.23 2.47
N ASP A 84 8.04 0.86 3.11
CA ASP A 84 8.90 -0.19 2.60
C ASP A 84 8.13 -1.51 2.61
N SER A 85 7.98 -2.12 1.43
CA SER A 85 7.21 -3.35 1.25
C SER A 85 7.93 -4.52 1.93
N VAL A 86 7.68 -4.73 3.22
CA VAL A 86 8.25 -5.85 4.00
C VAL A 86 7.68 -7.20 3.53
N ILE A 87 6.52 -7.18 2.87
CA ILE A 87 5.85 -8.33 2.29
C ILE A 87 5.97 -8.23 0.76
N GLY A 88 6.40 -9.32 0.12
CA GLY A 88 6.85 -9.38 -1.28
C GLY A 88 5.90 -8.77 -2.34
N PRO A 89 6.34 -8.73 -3.61
CA PRO A 89 5.92 -7.81 -4.69
C PRO A 89 4.43 -7.80 -5.12
N ALA A 90 3.53 -8.41 -4.38
CA ALA A 90 2.15 -8.69 -4.78
C ALA A 90 1.05 -7.82 -4.14
N THR A 91 1.28 -6.98 -3.11
CA THR A 91 0.10 -6.53 -2.31
C THR A 91 -0.06 -5.05 -1.95
N GLY A 92 0.94 -4.17 -2.18
CA GLY A 92 0.78 -2.74 -1.88
C GLY A 92 0.40 -2.47 -0.40
N MET A 93 0.73 -3.40 0.49
CA MET A 93 0.48 -3.32 1.92
C MET A 93 1.65 -2.63 2.61
N HIS A 94 1.33 -1.85 3.63
CA HIS A 94 2.28 -1.06 4.41
C HIS A 94 2.20 -1.47 5.88
N SER A 95 3.34 -1.42 6.56
CA SER A 95 3.41 -1.72 7.99
C SER A 95 2.93 -0.53 8.80
N LEU A 96 1.98 -0.74 9.69
CA LEU A 96 1.50 0.23 10.66
C LEU A 96 1.93 -0.22 12.05
N LYS A 97 2.90 0.48 12.64
CA LYS A 97 3.29 0.27 14.03
C LYS A 97 2.47 1.16 14.94
N VAL A 98 1.94 0.57 15.99
CA VAL A 98 1.19 1.23 17.06
C VAL A 98 2.01 1.11 18.33
N CYS A 99 2.57 2.22 18.78
CA CYS A 99 3.37 2.32 19.99
C CYS A 99 2.49 2.77 21.16
N CYS A 100 2.57 2.01 22.26
CA CYS A 100 1.84 2.27 23.50
C CYS A 100 2.72 2.92 24.58
N PRO A 101 2.11 3.59 25.57
CA PRO A 101 2.77 4.20 26.74
C PRO A 101 3.84 3.32 27.42
N ASP A 102 3.60 2.01 27.45
CA ASP A 102 4.47 1.04 28.15
C ASP A 102 5.58 0.45 27.26
N GLY A 103 5.81 1.04 26.07
CA GLY A 103 6.81 0.54 25.11
C GLY A 103 6.37 -0.73 24.35
N LEU A 104 5.14 -1.19 24.55
CA LEU A 104 4.54 -2.25 23.75
C LEU A 104 4.26 -1.73 22.33
N VAL A 105 4.92 -2.34 21.35
CA VAL A 105 4.73 -2.03 19.93
C VAL A 105 4.00 -3.19 19.29
N LYS A 106 2.84 -2.90 18.68
CA LYS A 106 2.16 -3.85 17.80
C LYS A 106 2.31 -3.41 16.36
N GLU A 107 2.55 -4.37 15.48
CA GLU A 107 2.72 -4.14 14.05
C GLU A 107 1.56 -4.78 13.28
N TYR A 108 0.92 -3.99 12.43
CA TYR A 108 -0.17 -4.40 11.56
C TYR A 108 0.18 -4.13 10.11
N TYR A 109 -0.59 -4.70 9.19
CA TYR A 109 -0.46 -4.42 7.76
C TYR A 109 -1.75 -3.84 7.21
N THR A 110 -1.62 -2.76 6.46
CA THR A 110 -2.76 -2.07 5.85
C THR A 110 -2.39 -1.52 4.47
N TYR A 111 -3.35 -1.54 3.56
CA TYR A 111 -3.29 -0.76 2.34
C TYR A 111 -3.22 0.74 2.68
N LYS A 112 -2.55 1.52 1.82
CA LYS A 112 -2.38 2.96 2.02
C LYS A 112 -3.73 3.66 2.00
N MET A 113 -4.11 4.25 3.11
CA MET A 113 -5.28 5.12 3.24
C MET A 113 -4.90 6.40 4.00
N PRO A 114 -5.67 7.49 3.86
CA PRO A 114 -5.49 8.70 4.65
C PRO A 114 -5.64 8.41 6.15
N TRP A 115 -4.92 9.19 6.98
CA TRP A 115 -5.00 9.07 8.43
C TRP A 115 -6.42 9.26 8.97
N GLU A 116 -7.26 10.06 8.30
CA GLU A 116 -8.67 10.29 8.68
C GLU A 116 -9.56 9.06 8.48
N LEU A 117 -9.09 8.08 7.69
CA LEU A 117 -9.73 6.77 7.58
C LEU A 117 -9.07 5.77 8.54
N ILE A 118 -7.74 5.75 8.65
CA ILE A 118 -7.02 4.83 9.56
C ILE A 118 -7.39 5.08 11.03
N LEU A 119 -7.46 6.36 11.44
CA LEU A 119 -7.78 6.79 12.81
C LEU A 119 -9.21 7.31 12.92
N TYR A 120 -10.12 6.70 12.16
CA TYR A 120 -11.53 7.06 12.23
C TYR A 120 -12.08 6.81 13.64
N LYS A 121 -12.83 7.78 14.17
CA LYS A 121 -13.38 7.73 15.53
C LYS A 121 -14.74 7.06 15.51
N PHE A 122 -14.76 5.77 15.82
CA PHE A 122 -15.99 5.01 16.00
C PHE A 122 -16.54 5.24 17.40
N SER A 123 -17.63 6.00 17.52
CA SER A 123 -18.10 6.51 18.82
C SER A 123 -17.01 7.33 19.56
N ALA A 124 -17.40 8.36 20.31
CA ALA A 124 -16.42 9.32 20.84
C ALA A 124 -15.43 8.73 21.86
N THR A 125 -15.68 7.51 22.35
CA THR A 125 -15.02 6.92 23.51
C THR A 125 -14.32 5.59 23.25
N ILE A 126 -14.32 5.07 22.02
CA ILE A 126 -13.73 3.76 21.72
C ILE A 126 -12.42 3.98 20.97
N PRO A 127 -11.26 3.55 21.51
CA PRO A 127 -10.00 3.64 20.80
C PRO A 127 -9.97 2.61 19.67
N THR A 128 -9.90 3.09 18.43
CA THR A 128 -9.97 2.23 17.25
C THR A 128 -8.92 2.57 16.20
N VAL A 129 -8.51 1.55 15.45
CA VAL A 129 -7.71 1.68 14.22
C VAL A 129 -8.38 0.88 13.12
N ALA A 130 -8.54 1.47 11.93
CA ALA A 130 -9.02 0.78 10.75
C ALA A 130 -7.84 0.34 9.87
N LEU A 131 -7.81 -0.94 9.53
CA LEU A 131 -6.87 -1.54 8.58
C LEU A 131 -7.60 -1.91 7.29
N PHE A 132 -6.91 -1.80 6.17
CA PHE A 132 -7.50 -1.98 4.83
C PHE A 132 -6.79 -3.08 4.07
N GLU A 133 -7.56 -3.90 3.38
CA GLU A 133 -7.08 -4.83 2.36
C GLU A 133 -7.89 -4.58 1.09
N LYS A 134 -7.25 -4.74 -0.08
CA LYS A 134 -7.94 -4.65 -1.37
C LYS A 134 -7.56 -5.80 -2.28
N ASN A 135 -8.52 -6.21 -3.09
CA ASN A 135 -8.34 -7.12 -4.21
C ASN A 135 -8.68 -6.39 -5.51
N ASP A 136 -7.65 -6.05 -6.28
CA ASP A 136 -7.81 -5.25 -7.51
C ASP A 136 -8.54 -6.02 -8.61
N ASP A 137 -8.40 -7.34 -8.65
CA ASP A 137 -9.00 -8.22 -9.66
C ASP A 137 -10.51 -8.32 -9.48
N LYS A 138 -10.95 -8.45 -8.22
CA LYS A 138 -12.37 -8.59 -7.86
C LYS A 138 -13.07 -7.27 -7.58
N LYS A 139 -12.31 -6.18 -7.46
CA LYS A 139 -12.83 -4.88 -6.97
C LYS A 139 -13.52 -5.02 -5.60
N GLU A 140 -12.89 -5.77 -4.71
CA GLU A 140 -13.35 -6.00 -3.34
C GLU A 140 -12.37 -5.36 -2.35
N GLY A 141 -12.89 -4.78 -1.28
CA GLY A 141 -12.10 -4.21 -0.19
C GLY A 141 -12.60 -4.73 1.16
N LYS A 142 -11.68 -4.95 2.09
CA LYS A 142 -11.98 -5.34 3.47
C LYS A 142 -11.43 -4.30 4.43
N ILE A 143 -12.22 -3.97 5.43
CA ILE A 143 -11.89 -3.08 6.52
C ILE A 143 -11.87 -3.92 7.79
N LYS A 144 -10.76 -3.91 8.52
CA LYS A 144 -10.69 -4.47 9.88
C LYS A 144 -10.66 -3.32 10.86
N ILE A 145 -11.73 -3.16 11.63
CA ILE A 145 -11.83 -2.16 12.70
C ILE A 145 -11.31 -2.83 13.96
N LEU A 146 -10.11 -2.45 14.38
CA LEU A 146 -9.48 -2.94 15.60
C LEU A 146 -9.84 -2.01 16.76
N ILE A 147 -10.48 -2.55 17.79
CA ILE A 147 -10.67 -1.91 19.08
C ILE A 147 -9.43 -2.19 19.92
N LEU A 148 -8.75 -1.14 20.35
CA LEU A 148 -7.47 -1.25 21.07
C LEU A 148 -7.64 -1.44 22.59
N ASP A 149 -8.84 -1.25 23.13
CA ASP A 149 -9.15 -1.50 24.54
C ASP A 149 -9.79 -2.89 24.71
N PRO A 150 -9.13 -3.86 25.38
CA PRO A 150 -9.68 -5.19 25.60
C PRO A 150 -10.95 -5.22 26.46
N LYS A 151 -11.27 -4.13 27.16
CA LYS A 151 -12.50 -4.01 27.97
C LYS A 151 -13.72 -3.67 27.13
N VAL A 152 -13.53 -3.24 25.88
CA VAL A 152 -14.60 -2.85 24.96
C VAL A 152 -14.92 -4.00 24.00
N GLN A 153 -16.21 -4.26 23.81
CA GLN A 153 -16.69 -5.32 22.94
C GLN A 153 -17.02 -4.79 21.55
N SER A 154 -16.97 -5.67 20.54
CA SER A 154 -17.35 -5.30 19.17
C SER A 154 -18.78 -4.76 19.05
N THR A 155 -19.68 -5.20 19.94
CA THR A 155 -21.07 -4.74 20.02
C THR A 155 -21.22 -3.28 20.47
N ASP A 156 -20.16 -2.68 21.02
CA ASP A 156 -20.19 -1.29 21.49
C ASP A 156 -20.06 -0.29 20.32
N ILE A 157 -19.60 -0.74 19.14
CA ILE A 157 -19.62 0.06 17.92
C ILE A 157 -20.98 -0.10 17.23
N LYS A 158 -21.68 1.01 17.03
CA LYS A 158 -22.98 0.99 16.34
C LYS A 158 -22.84 0.56 14.89
N GLN A 159 -23.75 -0.30 14.44
CA GLN A 159 -23.81 -0.74 13.04
C GLN A 159 -23.96 0.46 12.07
N SER A 160 -24.68 1.52 12.47
CA SER A 160 -24.80 2.75 11.68
C SER A 160 -23.44 3.44 11.43
N ASP A 161 -22.55 3.42 12.41
CA ASP A 161 -21.23 4.05 12.32
C ASP A 161 -20.35 3.26 11.36
N ILE A 162 -20.45 1.91 11.42
CA ILE A 162 -19.77 1.01 10.48
C ILE A 162 -20.26 1.25 9.05
N LEU A 163 -21.57 1.31 8.82
CA LEU A 163 -22.14 1.56 7.49
C LEU A 163 -21.74 2.94 6.94
N MET A 164 -21.77 3.96 7.79
CA MET A 164 -21.31 5.30 7.41
C MET A 164 -19.82 5.31 7.07
N PHE A 165 -19.01 4.56 7.81
CA PHE A 165 -17.60 4.42 7.53
C PHE A 165 -17.32 3.68 6.22
N ILE A 166 -17.99 2.55 5.97
CA ILE A 166 -17.95 1.84 4.69
C ILE A 166 -18.29 2.78 3.54
N LYS A 167 -19.36 3.58 3.68
CA LYS A 167 -19.73 4.59 2.68
C LYS A 167 -18.61 5.62 2.46
N LYS A 168 -18.04 6.16 3.54
CA LYS A 168 -16.93 7.14 3.47
C LYS A 168 -15.71 6.55 2.76
N THR A 169 -15.37 5.28 3.03
CA THR A 169 -14.28 4.57 2.35
C THR A 169 -14.59 4.36 0.87
N GLY A 170 -15.83 4.00 0.53
CA GLY A 170 -16.27 3.86 -0.87
C GLY A 170 -16.27 5.20 -1.64
N ASP A 171 -16.65 6.30 -0.98
CA ASP A 171 -16.59 7.64 -1.56
C ASP A 171 -15.13 8.08 -1.81
N TYR A 172 -14.18 7.66 -0.96
CA TYR A 172 -12.75 7.92 -1.12
C TYR A 172 -12.11 7.05 -2.21
N LEU A 173 -12.40 5.75 -2.24
CA LEU A 173 -11.91 4.81 -3.25
C LEU A 173 -13.09 4.18 -4.01
N PRO A 174 -13.63 4.88 -5.01
CA PRO A 174 -14.79 4.43 -5.76
C PRO A 174 -14.47 3.21 -6.62
N GLY A 175 -15.50 2.44 -6.94
CA GLY A 175 -15.40 1.24 -7.77
C GLY A 175 -14.98 -0.02 -7.03
N TYR A 176 -14.88 0.00 -5.70
CA TYR A 176 -14.69 -1.18 -4.85
C TYR A 176 -15.94 -1.44 -4.01
N SER A 177 -16.28 -2.72 -3.83
CA SER A 177 -17.24 -3.16 -2.83
C SER A 177 -16.53 -3.37 -1.50
N TRP A 178 -16.94 -2.64 -0.46
CA TRP A 178 -16.29 -2.65 0.84
C TRP A 178 -17.11 -3.40 1.88
N GLN A 179 -16.44 -4.24 2.67
CA GLN A 179 -17.00 -4.91 3.84
C GLN A 179 -16.14 -4.57 5.07
N ALA A 180 -16.76 -4.52 6.25
CA ALA A 180 -16.07 -4.23 7.49
C ALA A 180 -16.37 -5.27 8.56
N ASP A 181 -15.32 -5.69 9.24
CA ASP A 181 -15.37 -6.58 10.40
C ASP A 181 -14.74 -5.86 11.61
N VAL A 182 -15.29 -6.11 12.80
CA VAL A 182 -14.81 -5.49 14.05
C VAL A 182 -14.14 -6.54 14.91
N PHE A 183 -12.94 -6.23 15.40
CA PHE A 183 -12.14 -7.09 16.26
C PHE A 183 -11.74 -6.34 17.52
N THR A 184 -11.68 -7.05 18.65
CA THR A 184 -11.08 -6.53 19.88
C THR A 184 -9.66 -7.08 19.98
N GLU A 185 -8.71 -6.20 20.20
CA GLU A 185 -7.28 -6.51 20.26
C GLU A 185 -6.74 -6.03 21.61
N GLY A 186 -6.28 -6.95 22.45
CA GLY A 186 -5.76 -6.61 23.78
C GLY A 186 -4.31 -6.19 23.70
N PHE A 187 -4.01 -4.91 23.96
CA PHE A 187 -2.65 -4.42 24.12
C PHE A 187 -2.05 -4.82 25.46
#